data_AF-A0A955NK71-F1
#
_entry.id   AF-A0A955NK71-F1
#
_cell.length_a   1.000
_cell.length_b   1.000
_cell.length_c   1.000
_cell.angle_alpha   90.00
_cell.angle_beta   90.00
_cell.angle_gamma   90.00
#
_symmetry.space_group_name_H-M   'P 1'
#
loop_
_entity.id
_entity.type
_entity.pdbx_description
1 polymer ?
#
loop_
_entity_poly.entity_id
_entity_poly.type
_entity_poly.pdbx_seq_one_letter_code
_entity_poly.pdbx_strand_id
1 'polypeptide(L)'
;DFVPTMLDVARTAGIQFYLMDENGSGDLGGAANQSELDQAVDNLIQKCNQTLIAHGTDEAYFRIDNRPVYFLPFWVPAFGAPGIEQVEIMQAALKRFRDGVTVDGREPWLYSTSVYLANFSGNLSYDLNGPPGPVVHMNQGWADTGFESFTCWDPLGIQEQYNRTDIDETLRDQNLARAFSIYISNQENFGATPIVPIQVGFDTRNNSGPGAGGLHEVDPKYIGPHDPHFWRRQIQLALASGAPHVWIAQWNEWHEDQTLEPGWGFRDEAGNEEPFAFLRILADELGRNFSEPTLPPQTSVDPEIWGKVNAFESPTPSPSPSPTATPTSTATPTFTPTVTDTQTPTHTPSPTYTATPTPPFNNEGSDINLDGAVDALDLLILLEDWGKVTGGGPNSKVH
;
A
#
# COMPACT_ATOMS: atom_id res chain seq x y z
N ASP A 1 0.18 -22.90 6.13
CA ASP A 1 -0.98 -22.54 6.98
C ASP A 1 -1.42 -21.09 6.83
N PHE A 2 -0.54 -20.13 6.54
CA PHE A 2 -0.93 -18.72 6.33
C PHE A 2 -2.09 -18.52 5.33
N VAL A 3 -1.90 -19.02 4.11
CA VAL A 3 -2.76 -18.69 2.97
C VAL A 3 -4.19 -19.18 3.19
N PRO A 4 -4.43 -20.44 3.62
CA PRO A 4 -5.77 -20.86 4.03
C PRO A 4 -6.44 -19.92 5.04
N THR A 5 -5.72 -19.49 6.07
CA THR A 5 -6.32 -18.63 7.09
C THR A 5 -6.63 -17.23 6.56
N MET A 6 -5.76 -16.65 5.74
CA MET A 6 -6.04 -15.37 5.10
C MET A 6 -7.24 -15.44 4.14
N LEU A 7 -7.43 -16.58 3.46
CA LEU A 7 -8.63 -16.80 2.64
C LEU A 7 -9.90 -16.93 3.49
N ASP A 8 -9.85 -17.61 4.64
CA ASP A 8 -10.97 -17.67 5.59
C ASP A 8 -11.37 -16.28 6.10
N VAL A 9 -10.38 -15.48 6.49
CA VAL A 9 -10.55 -14.09 6.94
C VAL A 9 -11.15 -13.25 5.82
N ALA A 10 -10.60 -13.37 4.60
CA ALA A 10 -11.09 -12.64 3.44
C ALA A 10 -12.55 -12.99 3.10
N ARG A 11 -12.93 -14.28 3.15
CA ARG A 11 -14.34 -14.71 3.00
C ARG A 11 -15.24 -14.09 4.05
N THR A 12 -14.84 -14.16 5.32
CA THR A 12 -15.62 -13.64 6.45
C THR A 12 -15.84 -12.12 6.31
N ALA A 13 -14.79 -11.40 5.91
CA ALA A 13 -14.84 -9.95 5.69
C ALA A 13 -15.46 -9.54 4.35
N GLY A 14 -15.76 -10.50 3.45
CA GLY A 14 -16.26 -10.20 2.10
C GLY A 14 -15.27 -9.45 1.23
N ILE A 15 -13.97 -9.65 1.45
CA ILE A 15 -12.87 -9.09 0.66
C ILE A 15 -12.16 -10.18 -0.13
N GLN A 16 -11.24 -9.77 -1.00
CA GLN A 16 -10.39 -10.70 -1.74
C GLN A 16 -8.93 -10.57 -1.33
N PHE A 17 -8.18 -11.65 -1.51
CA PHE A 17 -6.79 -11.82 -1.09
C PHE A 17 -5.95 -12.35 -2.26
N TYR A 18 -4.75 -11.83 -2.46
CA TYR A 18 -3.74 -12.42 -3.34
C TYR A 18 -2.38 -12.42 -2.65
N LEU A 19 -1.43 -13.12 -3.26
CA LEU A 19 -0.08 -13.23 -2.76
C LEU A 19 0.90 -12.37 -3.54
N MET A 20 1.77 -11.74 -2.76
CA MET A 20 2.95 -11.01 -3.20
C MET A 20 4.19 -11.85 -2.85
N ASP A 21 4.93 -12.29 -3.87
CA ASP A 21 6.07 -13.19 -3.71
C ASP A 21 7.40 -12.43 -3.67
N GLU A 22 7.73 -11.88 -2.51
CA GLU A 22 8.99 -11.13 -2.32
C GLU A 22 10.26 -11.94 -2.59
N ASN A 23 10.21 -13.24 -2.30
CA ASN A 23 11.36 -14.13 -2.39
C ASN A 23 11.71 -14.52 -3.84
N GLY A 24 10.78 -14.39 -4.78
CA GLY A 24 11.02 -14.69 -6.19
C GLY A 24 12.11 -13.80 -6.84
N SER A 25 12.38 -12.63 -6.28
CA SER A 25 13.41 -11.71 -6.77
C SER A 25 14.84 -12.14 -6.41
N GLY A 26 15.03 -12.66 -5.19
CA GLY A 26 16.34 -13.08 -4.68
C GLY A 26 16.91 -14.27 -5.43
N ASP A 27 16.05 -15.22 -5.82
CA ASP A 27 16.45 -16.41 -6.57
C ASP A 27 17.01 -16.06 -7.97
N LEU A 28 16.56 -14.96 -8.58
CA LEU A 28 16.96 -14.56 -9.93
C LEU A 28 18.16 -13.62 -9.95
N GLY A 29 18.21 -12.67 -9.02
CA GLY A 29 19.32 -11.71 -8.92
C GLY A 29 20.67 -12.37 -8.62
N GLY A 30 20.66 -13.61 -8.11
CA GLY A 30 21.87 -14.39 -7.79
C GLY A 30 22.41 -15.26 -8.92
N ALA A 31 21.72 -15.39 -10.06
CA ALA A 31 22.13 -16.30 -11.13
C ALA A 31 23.37 -15.79 -11.88
N ALA A 32 24.45 -16.57 -11.86
CA ALA A 32 25.72 -16.24 -12.53
C ALA A 32 25.79 -16.71 -13.99
N ASN A 33 24.86 -17.57 -14.43
CA ASN A 33 24.80 -18.12 -15.77
C ASN A 33 23.38 -18.57 -16.16
N GLN A 34 23.17 -18.89 -17.45
CA GLN A 34 21.86 -19.30 -17.99
C GLN A 34 21.25 -20.51 -17.28
N SER A 35 22.06 -21.50 -16.87
CA SER A 35 21.53 -22.70 -16.20
C SER A 35 20.98 -22.40 -14.82
N GLU A 36 21.63 -21.53 -14.06
CA GLU A 36 21.16 -21.08 -12.74
C GLU A 36 19.89 -20.24 -12.88
N LEU A 37 19.83 -19.42 -13.92
CA LEU A 37 18.67 -18.61 -14.24
C LEU A 37 17.47 -19.46 -14.66
N ASP A 38 17.67 -20.46 -15.52
CA ASP A 38 16.64 -21.43 -15.89
C ASP A 38 16.11 -22.17 -14.65
N GLN A 39 17.00 -22.57 -13.74
CA GLN A 39 16.62 -23.22 -12.48
C GLN A 39 15.84 -22.28 -11.56
N ALA A 40 16.23 -21.01 -11.45
CA ALA A 40 15.52 -20.02 -10.66
C ALA A 40 14.12 -19.74 -11.23
N VAL A 41 13.98 -19.67 -12.56
CA VAL A 41 12.69 -19.57 -13.25
C VAL A 41 11.84 -20.80 -12.98
N ASP A 42 12.39 -22.01 -13.09
CA ASP A 42 11.66 -23.26 -12.78
C ASP A 42 11.20 -23.31 -11.32
N ASN A 43 12.05 -22.87 -10.39
CA ASN A 43 11.70 -22.77 -8.98
C ASN A 43 10.54 -21.80 -8.77
N LEU A 44 10.54 -20.64 -9.43
CA LEU A 44 9.41 -19.72 -9.34
C LEU A 44 8.14 -20.33 -9.93
N ILE A 45 8.21 -20.90 -11.14
CA ILE A 45 7.06 -21.55 -11.78
C ILE A 45 6.48 -22.61 -10.84
N GLN A 46 7.33 -23.40 -10.20
CA GLN A 46 6.92 -24.39 -9.22
C GLN A 46 6.25 -23.76 -8.00
N LYS A 47 6.84 -22.73 -7.39
CA LYS A 47 6.27 -21.99 -6.23
C LYS A 47 4.91 -21.39 -6.56
N CYS A 48 4.82 -20.74 -7.71
CA CYS A 48 3.58 -20.13 -8.16
C CYS A 48 2.51 -21.18 -8.46
N ASN A 49 2.86 -22.27 -9.16
CA ASN A 49 1.96 -23.39 -9.39
C ASN A 49 1.43 -23.98 -8.09
N GLN A 50 2.31 -24.25 -7.12
CA GLN A 50 1.91 -24.78 -5.82
C GLN A 50 0.89 -23.86 -5.15
N THR A 51 1.14 -22.56 -5.17
CA THR A 51 0.25 -21.54 -4.60
C THR A 51 -1.10 -21.47 -5.34
N LEU A 52 -1.06 -21.28 -6.65
CA LEU A 52 -2.23 -21.04 -7.47
C LEU A 52 -3.09 -22.30 -7.66
N ILE A 53 -2.50 -23.49 -7.71
CA ILE A 53 -3.26 -24.74 -7.73
C ILE A 53 -3.93 -24.98 -6.38
N ALA A 54 -3.25 -24.67 -5.27
CA ALA A 54 -3.81 -24.86 -3.93
C ALA A 54 -4.92 -23.86 -3.60
N HIS A 55 -4.83 -22.62 -4.11
CA HIS A 55 -5.62 -21.50 -3.60
C HIS A 55 -6.29 -20.65 -4.67
N GLY A 56 -5.82 -20.69 -5.92
CA GLY A 56 -6.29 -19.81 -7.00
C GLY A 56 -7.73 -20.07 -7.45
N THR A 57 -8.38 -21.15 -6.97
CA THR A 57 -9.79 -21.48 -7.19
C THR A 57 -10.70 -21.05 -6.03
N ASP A 58 -10.14 -20.64 -4.88
CA ASP A 58 -10.93 -20.12 -3.74
C ASP A 58 -11.63 -18.81 -4.13
N GLU A 59 -12.91 -18.65 -3.79
CA GLU A 59 -13.70 -17.47 -4.16
C GLU A 59 -13.14 -16.16 -3.57
N ALA A 60 -12.49 -16.22 -2.42
CA ALA A 60 -11.82 -15.09 -1.81
C ALA A 60 -10.44 -14.81 -2.44
N TYR A 61 -9.93 -15.65 -3.33
CA TYR A 61 -8.71 -15.32 -4.06
C TYR A 61 -8.99 -14.19 -5.07
N PHE A 62 -8.17 -13.14 -5.07
CA PHE A 62 -8.36 -11.95 -5.90
C PHE A 62 -8.11 -12.26 -7.38
N ARG A 63 -9.00 -11.74 -8.23
CA ARG A 63 -9.01 -12.02 -9.66
C ARG A 63 -9.26 -10.76 -10.48
N ILE A 64 -8.56 -10.64 -11.60
CA ILE A 64 -8.83 -9.65 -12.64
C ILE A 64 -9.28 -10.43 -13.88
N ASP A 65 -10.45 -10.08 -14.44
CA ASP A 65 -11.07 -10.80 -15.55
C ASP A 65 -11.23 -12.31 -15.31
N ASN A 66 -11.56 -12.69 -14.07
CA ASN A 66 -11.65 -14.09 -13.60
C ASN A 66 -10.34 -14.89 -13.71
N ARG A 67 -9.19 -14.23 -13.79
CA ARG A 67 -7.85 -14.83 -13.69
C ARG A 67 -7.24 -14.53 -12.33
N PRO A 68 -6.72 -15.52 -11.59
CA PRO A 68 -6.09 -15.27 -10.30
C PRO A 68 -4.85 -14.40 -10.47
N VAL A 69 -4.69 -13.40 -9.60
CA VAL A 69 -3.53 -12.51 -9.63
C VAL A 69 -2.37 -13.14 -8.88
N TYR A 70 -1.19 -13.12 -9.48
CA TYR A 70 0.07 -13.43 -8.81
C TYR A 70 1.02 -12.25 -8.96
N PHE A 71 1.48 -11.73 -7.82
CA PHE A 71 2.25 -10.50 -7.76
C PHE A 71 3.73 -10.82 -7.51
N LEU A 72 4.59 -10.34 -8.41
CA LEU A 72 6.04 -10.54 -8.42
C LEU A 72 6.75 -9.19 -8.18
N PRO A 73 7.05 -8.82 -6.93
CA PRO A 73 7.82 -7.61 -6.67
C PRO A 73 9.28 -7.77 -7.10
N PHE A 74 9.92 -6.64 -7.43
CA PHE A 74 11.38 -6.55 -7.61
C PHE A 74 12.00 -7.49 -8.65
N TRP A 75 11.22 -7.92 -9.63
CA TRP A 75 11.71 -8.79 -10.71
C TRP A 75 12.58 -8.03 -11.70
N VAL A 76 12.05 -6.95 -12.24
CA VAL A 76 12.69 -6.04 -13.21
C VAL A 76 14.07 -5.50 -12.76
N PRO A 77 14.27 -5.04 -11.50
CA PRO A 77 15.48 -4.34 -11.08
C PRO A 77 16.66 -5.28 -10.83
N ALA A 78 16.39 -6.53 -10.44
CA ALA A 78 17.40 -7.54 -10.18
C ALA A 78 18.24 -7.86 -11.44
N PHE A 79 17.70 -7.59 -12.62
CA PHE A 79 18.40 -7.78 -13.89
C PHE A 79 19.28 -6.57 -14.29
N GLY A 80 19.23 -5.43 -13.60
CA GLY A 80 19.95 -4.22 -14.05
C GLY A 80 19.35 -3.61 -15.32
N ALA A 81 19.92 -2.50 -15.83
CA ALA A 81 19.43 -1.86 -17.05
C ALA A 81 19.48 -2.88 -18.21
N PRO A 82 18.36 -3.18 -18.89
CA PRO A 82 18.27 -4.35 -19.75
C PRO A 82 19.27 -4.26 -20.90
N GLY A 83 20.23 -5.18 -20.91
CA GLY A 83 20.76 -5.67 -22.17
C GLY A 83 19.65 -6.46 -22.90
N ILE A 84 19.66 -6.46 -24.24
CA ILE A 84 18.69 -7.22 -25.07
C ILE A 84 18.54 -8.68 -24.58
N GLU A 85 19.64 -9.28 -24.11
CA GLU A 85 19.70 -10.63 -23.57
C GLU A 85 18.78 -10.85 -22.34
N GLN A 86 18.63 -9.87 -21.45
CA GLN A 86 17.81 -10.00 -20.24
C GLN A 86 16.31 -9.96 -20.55
N VAL A 87 15.91 -9.15 -21.52
CA VAL A 87 14.52 -9.10 -22.00
C VAL A 87 14.13 -10.43 -22.63
N GLU A 88 14.98 -10.99 -23.50
CA GLU A 88 14.74 -12.29 -24.14
C GLU A 88 14.64 -13.43 -23.11
N ILE A 89 15.50 -13.41 -22.09
CA ILE A 89 15.43 -14.35 -20.96
C ILE A 89 14.09 -14.20 -20.22
N MET A 90 13.68 -12.99 -19.88
CA MET A 90 12.44 -12.74 -19.15
C MET A 90 11.22 -13.15 -19.97
N GLN A 91 11.23 -12.88 -21.27
CA GLN A 91 10.22 -13.36 -22.21
C GLN A 91 10.15 -14.89 -22.21
N ALA A 92 11.30 -15.57 -22.30
CA ALA A 92 11.35 -17.02 -22.27
C ALA A 92 10.85 -17.57 -20.93
N ALA A 93 11.21 -16.93 -19.81
CA ALA A 93 10.77 -17.29 -18.47
C ALA A 93 9.26 -17.14 -18.29
N LEU A 94 8.70 -15.98 -18.67
CA LEU A 94 7.26 -15.70 -18.57
C LEU A 94 6.45 -16.55 -19.55
N LYS A 95 7.00 -16.83 -20.74
CA LYS A 95 6.39 -17.79 -21.65
C LYS A 95 6.34 -19.19 -21.02
N ARG A 96 7.45 -19.69 -20.47
CA ARG A 96 7.49 -20.98 -19.75
C ARG A 96 6.52 -20.99 -18.58
N PHE A 97 6.42 -19.87 -17.87
CA PHE A 97 5.47 -19.71 -16.78
C PHE A 97 4.03 -19.82 -17.27
N ARG A 98 3.63 -19.08 -18.30
CA ARG A 98 2.27 -19.13 -18.86
C ARG A 98 1.92 -20.51 -19.40
N ASP A 99 2.86 -21.14 -20.09
CA ASP A 99 2.70 -22.50 -20.61
C ASP A 99 2.58 -23.54 -19.47
N GLY A 100 3.16 -23.25 -18.30
CA GLY A 100 3.27 -24.16 -17.17
C GLY A 100 2.26 -23.96 -16.04
N VAL A 101 1.53 -22.83 -16.02
CA VAL A 101 0.64 -22.46 -14.91
C VAL A 101 -0.78 -22.24 -15.43
N THR A 102 -1.70 -23.13 -15.05
CA THR A 102 -3.12 -22.93 -15.29
C THR A 102 -3.93 -23.24 -14.04
N VAL A 103 -4.94 -22.43 -13.78
CA VAL A 103 -5.92 -22.60 -12.70
C VAL A 103 -7.28 -22.71 -13.36
N ASP A 104 -7.95 -23.85 -13.19
CA ASP A 104 -9.21 -24.16 -13.88
C ASP A 104 -9.17 -23.96 -15.40
N GLY A 105 -8.03 -24.30 -16.01
CA GLY A 105 -7.80 -24.14 -17.45
C GLY A 105 -7.63 -22.70 -17.91
N ARG A 106 -7.36 -21.77 -17.00
CA ARG A 106 -7.06 -20.37 -17.29
C ARG A 106 -5.64 -20.03 -16.85
N GLU A 107 -4.96 -19.24 -17.66
CA GLU A 107 -3.68 -18.64 -17.28
C GLU A 107 -3.92 -17.61 -16.15
N PRO A 108 -3.02 -17.52 -15.15
CA PRO A 108 -3.09 -16.47 -14.16
C PRO A 108 -2.84 -15.09 -14.77
N TRP A 109 -3.25 -14.07 -14.03
CA TRP A 109 -2.89 -12.69 -14.33
C TRP A 109 -1.55 -12.40 -13.66
N LEU A 110 -0.50 -12.15 -14.45
CA LEU A 110 0.82 -11.87 -13.92
C LEU A 110 1.02 -10.38 -13.74
N TYR A 111 1.37 -10.04 -12.52
CA TYR A 111 1.62 -8.68 -12.14
C TYR A 111 3.03 -8.55 -11.62
N SER A 112 3.73 -7.50 -12.06
CA SER A 112 5.08 -7.22 -11.60
C SER A 112 5.20 -5.77 -11.17
N THR A 113 5.97 -5.56 -10.10
CA THR A 113 6.50 -4.23 -9.82
C THR A 113 7.81 -4.07 -10.58
N SER A 114 7.82 -3.10 -11.49
CA SER A 114 9.07 -2.56 -11.98
C SER A 114 9.53 -1.49 -10.99
N VAL A 115 10.67 -1.67 -10.34
CA VAL A 115 11.36 -0.49 -9.80
C VAL A 115 11.76 0.32 -11.02
N TYR A 116 11.10 1.46 -11.19
CA TYR A 116 11.56 2.55 -12.03
C TYR A 116 12.91 3.02 -11.45
N LEU A 117 13.98 2.25 -11.72
CA LEU A 117 15.34 2.57 -11.32
C LEU A 117 15.88 3.64 -12.25
N ALA A 118 15.45 4.86 -12.00
CA ALA A 118 16.19 6.03 -12.38
C ALA A 118 16.78 6.62 -11.08
N ASN A 119 17.86 5.98 -10.60
CA ASN A 119 18.74 6.36 -9.49
C ASN A 119 18.18 6.41 -8.05
N PHE A 120 18.32 5.29 -7.33
CA PHE A 120 18.56 5.28 -5.88
C PHE A 120 19.96 5.85 -5.48
N SER A 121 20.75 6.34 -6.44
CA SER A 121 22.15 6.76 -6.25
C SER A 121 22.38 8.28 -6.41
N GLY A 122 21.36 9.11 -6.19
CA GLY A 122 21.54 10.54 -5.89
C GLY A 122 21.96 11.46 -7.05
N ASN A 123 21.76 11.07 -8.31
CA ASN A 123 22.17 11.89 -9.48
C ASN A 123 21.09 12.16 -10.53
N LEU A 124 19.82 11.86 -10.25
CA LEU A 124 18.72 12.43 -11.02
C LEU A 124 18.14 13.61 -10.23
N SER A 125 18.89 14.71 -10.24
CA SER A 125 18.25 16.01 -10.23
C SER A 125 17.29 16.02 -11.41
N TYR A 126 15.98 15.96 -11.15
CA TYR A 126 15.05 16.52 -12.10
C TYR A 126 15.40 18.00 -12.16
N ASP A 127 16.26 18.37 -13.10
CA ASP A 127 16.29 19.76 -13.53
C ASP A 127 14.93 20.02 -14.16
N LEU A 128 14.00 20.58 -13.38
CA LEU A 128 12.65 20.90 -13.82
C LEU A 128 12.64 21.98 -14.91
N ASN A 129 13.79 22.66 -15.12
CA ASN A 129 14.03 23.58 -16.23
C ASN A 129 14.83 22.94 -17.38
N GLY A 130 15.34 21.72 -17.19
CA GLY A 130 16.03 20.93 -18.20
C GLY A 130 15.05 20.07 -19.02
N PRO A 131 15.43 19.64 -20.23
CA PRO A 131 14.68 18.60 -20.92
C PRO A 131 14.57 17.37 -20.00
N PRO A 132 13.42 16.67 -19.97
CA PRO A 132 13.21 15.57 -19.05
C PRO A 132 14.41 14.62 -19.10
N GLY A 133 15.09 14.49 -17.95
CA GLY A 133 16.04 13.41 -17.75
C GLY A 133 15.36 12.08 -18.05
N PRO A 134 16.12 11.03 -18.38
CA PRO A 134 15.54 9.75 -18.74
C PRO A 134 14.81 9.17 -17.53
N VAL A 135 13.52 9.47 -17.42
CA VAL A 135 12.58 8.55 -16.79
C VAL A 135 12.76 7.27 -17.60
N VAL A 136 13.16 6.18 -16.93
CA VAL A 136 13.22 4.88 -17.58
C VAL A 136 11.77 4.52 -17.90
N HIS A 137 11.30 4.97 -19.06
CA HIS A 137 9.99 4.64 -19.56
C HIS A 137 9.92 3.12 -19.73
N MET A 138 8.73 2.56 -19.46
CA MET A 138 8.41 1.26 -20.00
C MET A 138 8.71 1.31 -21.50
N ASN A 139 9.51 0.37 -21.97
CA ASN A 139 9.90 0.29 -23.36
C ASN A 139 9.29 -0.97 -23.96
N GLN A 140 9.38 -1.10 -25.28
CA GLN A 140 8.84 -2.26 -25.97
C GLN A 140 9.42 -3.58 -25.44
N GLY A 141 10.69 -3.61 -25.03
CA GLY A 141 11.29 -4.80 -24.43
C GLY A 141 10.57 -5.25 -23.16
N TRP A 142 10.27 -4.32 -22.25
CA TRP A 142 9.47 -4.60 -21.05
C TRP A 142 8.05 -5.03 -21.39
N ALA A 143 7.39 -4.34 -22.32
CA ALA A 143 6.06 -4.73 -22.79
C ALA A 143 6.04 -6.16 -23.36
N ASP A 144 7.08 -6.51 -24.12
CA ASP A 144 7.19 -7.80 -24.79
C ASP A 144 7.49 -8.94 -23.80
N THR A 145 7.95 -8.66 -22.57
CA THR A 145 8.13 -9.69 -21.52
C THR A 145 6.83 -10.47 -21.28
N GLY A 146 5.68 -9.82 -21.50
CA GLY A 146 4.38 -10.45 -21.38
C GLY A 146 3.72 -10.25 -20.04
N PHE A 147 4.23 -9.40 -19.13
CA PHE A 147 3.44 -8.98 -17.97
C PHE A 147 2.15 -8.26 -18.39
N GLU A 148 1.06 -8.54 -17.70
CA GLU A 148 -0.21 -7.84 -17.92
C GLU A 148 -0.20 -6.42 -17.38
N SER A 149 0.64 -6.13 -16.40
CA SER A 149 0.72 -4.83 -15.75
C SER A 149 2.07 -4.58 -15.12
N PHE A 150 2.42 -3.30 -15.07
CA PHE A 150 3.57 -2.76 -14.37
C PHE A 150 3.12 -1.64 -13.44
N THR A 151 3.69 -1.65 -12.25
CA THR A 151 3.58 -0.59 -11.26
C THR A 151 4.97 -0.30 -10.70
N CYS A 152 5.13 0.79 -9.95
CA CYS A 152 6.23 0.94 -9.01
C CYS A 152 5.80 0.56 -7.59
N TRP A 153 6.79 0.17 -6.75
CA TRP A 153 6.59 -0.26 -5.36
C TRP A 153 5.95 0.84 -4.51
N ASP A 154 6.64 1.97 -4.41
CA ASP A 154 6.02 3.24 -4.05
C ASP A 154 5.98 4.10 -5.30
N PRO A 155 5.26 5.23 -5.34
CA PRO A 155 5.36 6.25 -6.40
C PRO A 155 6.79 6.84 -6.63
N LEU A 156 7.85 6.10 -6.23
CA LEU A 156 9.29 6.30 -6.20
C LEU A 156 9.91 6.93 -7.45
N GLY A 157 10.73 7.93 -7.14
CA GLY A 157 11.17 9.01 -8.03
C GLY A 157 10.58 10.34 -7.56
N ILE A 158 9.35 10.31 -7.02
CA ILE A 158 8.66 11.48 -6.51
C ILE A 158 8.93 11.71 -5.02
N GLN A 159 9.11 10.66 -4.22
CA GLN A 159 9.24 10.70 -2.76
C GLN A 159 10.38 11.63 -2.25
N GLU A 160 11.59 11.52 -2.83
CA GLU A 160 12.70 12.43 -2.51
C GLU A 160 12.42 13.89 -2.87
N GLN A 161 11.52 14.17 -3.83
CA GLN A 161 11.13 15.52 -4.20
C GLN A 161 9.94 16.02 -3.39
N TYR A 162 8.95 15.16 -3.20
CA TYR A 162 7.67 15.49 -2.60
C TYR A 162 7.76 15.70 -1.11
N ASN A 163 8.69 14.99 -0.47
CA ASN A 163 8.92 15.24 0.93
C ASN A 163 9.53 16.66 1.04
N ARG A 164 10.28 17.18 0.06
CA ARG A 164 10.91 18.51 0.17
C ARG A 164 9.89 19.64 0.29
N THR A 165 9.95 20.39 1.40
CA THR A 165 9.10 21.56 1.63
C THR A 165 9.51 22.76 0.78
N ASP A 166 10.64 22.71 0.07
CA ASP A 166 11.03 23.75 -0.87
C ASP A 166 10.38 23.60 -2.25
N ILE A 167 9.60 22.53 -2.46
CA ILE A 167 8.71 22.37 -3.60
C ILE A 167 7.31 22.77 -3.18
N ASP A 168 6.71 23.74 -3.89
CA ASP A 168 5.31 24.12 -3.70
C ASP A 168 4.35 22.96 -4.01
N GLU A 169 3.21 22.93 -3.33
CA GLU A 169 2.17 21.92 -3.46
C GLU A 169 1.65 21.78 -4.91
N THR A 170 1.59 22.88 -5.66
CA THR A 170 1.17 22.85 -7.08
C THR A 170 2.13 22.05 -7.94
N LEU A 171 3.44 22.26 -7.74
CA LEU A 171 4.48 21.58 -8.53
C LEU A 171 4.57 20.11 -8.16
N ARG A 172 4.36 19.80 -6.87
CA ARG A 172 4.14 18.44 -6.40
C ARG A 172 3.02 17.80 -7.20
N ASP A 173 1.81 18.32 -7.12
CA ASP A 173 0.64 17.78 -7.82
C ASP A 173 0.89 17.54 -9.31
N GLN A 174 1.56 18.47 -9.98
CA GLN A 174 1.93 18.34 -11.39
C GLN A 174 2.86 17.15 -11.63
N ASN A 175 3.85 16.93 -10.77
CA ASN A 175 4.76 15.80 -10.89
C ASN A 175 4.04 14.47 -10.67
N LEU A 176 3.13 14.38 -9.70
CA LEU A 176 2.37 13.16 -9.46
C LEU A 176 1.34 12.88 -10.54
N ALA A 177 0.59 13.90 -10.96
CA ALA A 177 -0.31 13.79 -12.12
C ALA A 177 0.46 13.35 -13.37
N ARG A 178 1.67 13.89 -13.58
CA ARG A 178 2.56 13.48 -14.67
C ARG A 178 3.00 12.03 -14.55
N ALA A 179 3.41 11.57 -13.36
CA ALA A 179 3.76 10.16 -13.16
C ALA A 179 2.57 9.24 -13.46
N PHE A 180 1.38 9.57 -12.98
CA PHE A 180 0.16 8.81 -13.28
C PHE A 180 -0.16 8.81 -14.78
N SER A 181 0.03 9.94 -15.48
CA SER A 181 -0.15 9.98 -16.93
C SER A 181 0.83 9.07 -17.69
N ILE A 182 2.04 8.84 -17.14
CA ILE A 182 3.00 7.90 -17.72
C ILE A 182 2.47 6.47 -17.60
N TYR A 183 1.93 6.06 -16.45
CA TYR A 183 1.29 4.76 -16.27
C TYR A 183 0.16 4.55 -17.29
N ILE A 184 -0.71 5.54 -17.46
CA ILE A 184 -1.79 5.46 -18.45
C ILE A 184 -1.24 5.37 -19.88
N SER A 185 -0.24 6.19 -20.22
CA SER A 185 0.35 6.15 -21.57
C SER A 185 1.01 4.80 -21.88
N ASN A 186 1.51 4.09 -20.86
CA ASN A 186 2.05 2.75 -21.03
C ASN A 186 0.97 1.75 -21.49
N GLN A 187 -0.27 1.90 -21.01
CA GLN A 187 -1.40 1.10 -21.50
C GLN A 187 -1.66 1.34 -22.98
N GLU A 188 -1.71 2.61 -23.40
CA GLU A 188 -2.00 2.98 -24.78
C GLU A 188 -0.90 2.50 -25.74
N ASN A 189 0.36 2.59 -25.32
CA ASN A 189 1.51 2.26 -26.15
C ASN A 189 1.83 0.76 -26.18
N PHE A 190 1.54 0.04 -25.10
CA PHE A 190 2.07 -1.31 -24.89
C PHE A 190 1.01 -2.35 -24.47
N GLY A 191 -0.24 -1.94 -24.23
CA GLY A 191 -1.32 -2.84 -23.84
C GLY A 191 -1.26 -3.35 -22.40
N ALA A 192 -0.33 -2.86 -21.58
CA ALA A 192 -0.25 -3.20 -20.17
C ALA A 192 -1.35 -2.46 -19.37
N THR A 193 -2.09 -3.16 -18.54
CA THR A 193 -3.10 -2.55 -17.66
C THR A 193 -2.39 -1.68 -16.62
N PRO A 194 -2.71 -0.38 -16.50
CA PRO A 194 -2.02 0.47 -15.55
C PRO A 194 -2.57 0.21 -14.15
N ILE A 195 -1.65 0.08 -13.20
CA ILE A 195 -1.98 0.10 -11.77
C ILE A 195 -1.20 1.27 -11.19
N VAL A 196 -1.94 2.24 -10.65
CA VAL A 196 -1.36 3.46 -10.09
C VAL A 196 -1.08 3.24 -8.60
N PRO A 197 0.18 3.32 -8.14
CA PRO A 197 0.50 3.20 -6.72
C PRO A 197 0.31 4.54 -6.01
N ILE A 198 -0.25 4.47 -4.81
CA ILE A 198 -0.37 5.56 -3.83
C ILE A 198 0.07 5.07 -2.45
N GLN A 199 0.49 5.99 -1.59
CA GLN A 199 0.94 5.66 -0.23
C GLN A 199 0.56 6.77 0.76
N VAL A 200 0.40 6.48 2.05
CA VAL A 200 0.09 7.54 3.04
C VAL A 200 1.30 8.44 3.33
N GLY A 201 2.50 7.91 3.17
CA GLY A 201 3.78 8.57 3.42
C GLY A 201 4.92 7.56 3.37
N PHE A 202 6.12 7.98 3.74
CA PHE A 202 7.30 7.11 3.82
C PHE A 202 8.37 7.71 4.68
N ASP A 203 8.89 6.92 5.61
CA ASP A 203 10.01 7.28 6.46
C ASP A 203 10.78 6.03 6.92
N THR A 204 11.97 5.85 6.34
CA THR A 204 12.90 4.76 6.69
C THR A 204 13.82 5.09 7.86
N ARG A 205 13.65 6.26 8.51
CA ARG A 205 14.41 6.62 9.72
C ARG A 205 14.21 5.61 10.84
N ASN A 206 13.06 4.96 10.89
CA ASN A 206 12.74 3.94 11.88
C ASN A 206 13.46 2.61 11.63
N ASN A 207 13.88 2.33 10.39
CA ASN A 207 14.50 1.06 9.98
C ASN A 207 16.04 1.10 10.05
N SER A 208 16.61 2.30 10.01
CA SER A 208 18.05 2.50 10.03
C SER A 208 18.56 2.53 11.48
N GLY A 209 18.91 1.36 12.02
CA GLY A 209 19.73 1.29 13.24
C GLY A 209 20.91 2.29 13.15
N PRO A 210 21.52 2.69 14.29
CA PRO A 210 22.42 3.86 14.39
C PRO A 210 23.65 3.92 13.46
N GLY A 211 23.85 2.93 12.57
CA GLY A 211 24.87 2.87 11.54
C GLY A 211 24.40 3.00 10.08
N ALA A 212 23.11 3.13 9.76
CA ALA A 212 22.67 3.48 8.40
C ALA A 212 22.83 4.99 8.18
N GLY A 213 24.11 5.39 8.14
CA GLY A 213 24.51 6.78 8.00
C GLY A 213 24.14 7.34 6.63
N GLY A 214 23.46 8.48 6.62
CA GLY A 214 23.71 9.47 5.59
C GLY A 214 22.55 10.35 5.13
N LEU A 215 21.28 9.97 5.33
CA LEU A 215 20.16 10.75 4.77
C LEU A 215 19.20 11.36 5.82
N HIS A 216 19.51 11.25 7.11
CA HIS A 216 18.51 11.35 8.17
C HIS A 216 18.87 12.30 9.32
N GLU A 217 19.39 13.49 9.03
CA GLU A 217 19.02 14.62 9.89
C GLU A 217 17.60 15.01 9.50
N VAL A 218 16.75 15.28 10.49
CA VAL A 218 15.39 15.80 10.31
C VAL A 218 15.50 17.07 9.49
N ASP A 219 15.47 16.98 8.16
CA ASP A 219 15.34 18.18 7.36
C ASP A 219 13.95 18.71 7.74
N PRO A 220 13.83 19.89 8.38
CA PRO A 220 12.54 20.51 8.64
C PRO A 220 11.76 20.75 7.33
N LYS A 221 12.43 20.53 6.20
CA LYS A 221 11.83 20.45 4.89
C LYS A 221 11.18 19.11 4.54
N TYR A 222 10.81 18.26 5.48
CA TYR A 222 10.01 17.07 5.15
C TYR A 222 8.60 17.18 5.71
N ILE A 223 7.58 17.12 4.82
CA ILE A 223 6.20 16.85 5.26
C ILE A 223 6.27 15.50 5.99
N GLY A 224 5.77 15.45 7.24
CA GLY A 224 5.83 14.23 8.04
C GLY A 224 5.13 13.08 7.31
N PRO A 225 5.52 11.81 7.56
CA PRO A 225 5.03 10.61 6.86
C PRO A 225 3.52 10.33 6.98
N HIS A 226 2.74 11.28 7.50
CA HIS A 226 1.34 11.11 7.88
C HIS A 226 0.51 12.37 7.61
N ASP A 227 0.81 13.12 6.54
CA ASP A 227 0.01 14.28 6.18
C ASP A 227 -1.31 13.86 5.51
N PRO A 228 -2.47 14.06 6.17
CA PRO A 228 -3.77 13.69 5.63
C PRO A 228 -4.12 14.41 4.33
N HIS A 229 -3.64 15.64 4.13
CA HIS A 229 -3.87 16.38 2.88
C HIS A 229 -3.12 15.74 1.72
N PHE A 230 -1.88 15.31 1.95
CA PHE A 230 -1.08 14.60 0.95
C PHE A 230 -1.74 13.27 0.57
N TRP A 231 -2.21 12.49 1.55
CA TRP A 231 -2.93 11.25 1.31
C TRP A 231 -4.20 11.47 0.47
N ARG A 232 -5.04 12.42 0.89
CA ARG A 232 -6.25 12.81 0.15
C ARG A 232 -5.93 13.18 -1.30
N ARG A 233 -4.87 13.97 -1.49
CA ARG A 233 -4.48 14.46 -2.80
C ARG A 233 -4.01 13.36 -3.73
N GLN A 234 -3.26 12.38 -3.23
CA GLN A 234 -2.86 11.21 -4.00
C GLN A 234 -4.06 10.39 -4.46
N ILE A 235 -5.05 10.16 -3.59
CA ILE A 235 -6.29 9.46 -3.95
C ILE A 235 -7.00 10.21 -5.08
N GLN A 236 -7.19 11.52 -4.94
CA GLN A 236 -7.85 12.34 -5.95
C GLN A 236 -7.14 12.28 -7.31
N LEU A 237 -5.81 12.36 -7.32
CA LEU A 237 -5.03 12.28 -8.55
C LEU A 237 -5.07 10.86 -9.16
N ALA A 238 -5.05 9.82 -8.33
CA ALA A 238 -5.18 8.44 -8.80
C ALA A 238 -6.56 8.21 -9.42
N LEU A 239 -7.63 8.68 -8.79
CA LEU A 239 -8.99 8.63 -9.35
C LEU A 239 -9.11 9.45 -10.65
N ALA A 240 -8.52 10.66 -10.68
CA ALA A 240 -8.54 11.52 -11.86
C ALA A 240 -7.71 10.99 -13.03
N SER A 241 -6.73 10.10 -12.77
CA SER A 241 -5.92 9.48 -13.82
C SER A 241 -6.73 8.56 -14.74
N GLY A 242 -7.87 8.04 -14.28
CA GLY A 242 -8.66 7.05 -15.01
C GLY A 242 -8.05 5.65 -15.04
N ALA A 243 -7.03 5.38 -14.23
CA ALA A 243 -6.47 4.03 -14.08
C ALA A 243 -7.57 3.05 -13.63
N PRO A 244 -7.64 1.83 -14.22
CA PRO A 244 -8.64 0.84 -13.83
C PRO A 244 -8.37 0.25 -12.44
N HIS A 245 -7.14 0.39 -11.94
CA HIS A 245 -6.73 -0.13 -10.64
C HIS A 245 -5.78 0.85 -9.95
N VAL A 246 -5.90 0.91 -8.63
CA VAL A 246 -5.02 1.65 -7.73
C VAL A 246 -4.43 0.65 -6.74
N TRP A 247 -3.13 0.75 -6.49
CA TRP A 247 -2.45 -0.01 -5.46
C TRP A 247 -2.11 0.93 -4.30
N ILE A 248 -2.46 0.54 -3.07
CA ILE A 248 -2.10 1.27 -1.87
C ILE A 248 -0.93 0.57 -1.20
N ALA A 249 0.21 1.25 -1.14
CA ALA A 249 1.38 0.82 -0.39
C ALA A 249 1.43 1.58 0.95
N GLN A 250 1.23 0.96 2.12
CA GLN A 250 0.82 -0.43 2.37
C GLN A 250 -0.19 -0.50 3.51
N TRP A 251 -0.78 -1.66 3.76
CA TRP A 251 -1.69 -1.82 4.91
C TRP A 251 -0.95 -1.60 6.23
N ASN A 252 0.13 -2.34 6.49
CA ASN A 252 0.78 -2.38 7.80
C ASN A 252 2.32 -2.36 7.74
N GLU A 253 2.91 -1.67 6.76
CA GLU A 253 4.37 -1.50 6.70
C GLU A 253 4.83 -0.39 7.66
N TRP A 254 4.90 -0.75 8.95
CA TRP A 254 5.33 0.13 10.04
C TRP A 254 6.85 0.36 10.07
N HIS A 255 7.67 -0.38 9.32
CA HIS A 255 9.12 -0.14 9.30
C HIS A 255 9.50 1.02 8.39
N GLU A 256 8.66 1.30 7.40
CA GLU A 256 8.86 2.36 6.41
C GLU A 256 7.85 3.50 6.55
N ASP A 257 7.06 3.52 7.64
CA ASP A 257 5.98 4.48 7.91
C ASP A 257 5.01 4.68 6.72
N GLN A 258 4.72 3.59 5.99
CA GLN A 258 3.77 3.57 4.88
C GLN A 258 2.38 3.05 5.29
N THR A 259 2.14 2.94 6.60
CA THR A 259 1.02 2.17 7.14
C THR A 259 -0.33 2.89 7.04
N LEU A 260 -1.31 2.24 6.41
CA LEU A 260 -2.71 2.66 6.39
C LEU A 260 -3.47 2.16 7.64
N GLU A 261 -2.95 1.12 8.29
CA GLU A 261 -3.52 0.49 9.48
C GLU A 261 -3.73 1.52 10.59
N PRO A 262 -4.88 1.51 11.29
CA PRO A 262 -5.17 2.48 12.34
C PRO A 262 -4.06 2.56 13.39
N GLY A 263 -3.60 3.78 13.66
CA GLY A 263 -2.51 4.06 14.58
C GLY A 263 -2.84 5.21 15.50
N TRP A 264 -2.67 5.03 16.81
CA TRP A 264 -2.61 6.18 17.71
C TRP A 264 -1.43 7.09 17.31
N GLY A 265 -1.63 8.41 17.37
CA GLY A 265 -0.66 9.40 16.88
C GLY A 265 -0.92 9.91 15.46
N PHE A 266 -1.79 9.25 14.68
CA PHE A 266 -2.30 9.82 13.43
C PHE A 266 -3.14 11.06 13.69
N ARG A 267 -3.11 11.99 12.74
CA ARG A 267 -3.82 13.25 12.83
C ARG A 267 -4.77 13.44 11.66
N ASP A 268 -5.95 14.00 11.94
CA ASP A 268 -6.87 14.49 10.92
C ASP A 268 -6.33 15.78 10.26
N GLU A 269 -7.03 16.26 9.23
CA GLU A 269 -6.70 17.50 8.51
C GLU A 269 -6.74 18.76 9.40
N ALA A 270 -7.38 18.69 10.57
CA ALA A 270 -7.38 19.76 11.56
C ALA A 270 -6.27 19.61 12.62
N GLY A 271 -5.44 18.56 12.52
CA GLY A 271 -4.34 18.26 13.43
C GLY A 271 -4.76 17.53 14.72
N ASN A 272 -6.02 17.11 14.85
CA ASN A 272 -6.50 16.36 16.01
C ASN A 272 -6.07 14.90 15.89
N GLU A 273 -5.79 14.25 17.03
CA GLU A 273 -5.52 12.81 17.04
C GLU A 273 -6.74 12.03 16.56
N GLU A 274 -6.54 11.22 15.53
CA GLU A 274 -7.59 10.46 14.86
C GLU A 274 -6.99 9.15 14.31
N PRO A 275 -7.11 8.03 15.05
CA PRO A 275 -6.48 6.76 14.67
C PRO A 275 -6.91 6.22 13.30
N PHE A 276 -8.08 6.63 12.82
CA PHE A 276 -8.63 6.19 11.54
C PHE A 276 -8.50 7.24 10.44
N ALA A 277 -7.67 8.27 10.62
CA ALA A 277 -7.62 9.44 9.72
C ALA A 277 -7.52 9.04 8.24
N PHE A 278 -6.58 8.16 7.88
CA PHE A 278 -6.37 7.77 6.49
C PHE A 278 -7.49 6.90 5.92
N LEU A 279 -8.08 6.01 6.72
CA LEU A 279 -9.23 5.20 6.29
C LEU A 279 -10.49 6.05 6.11
N ARG A 280 -10.68 7.07 6.97
CA ARG A 280 -11.78 8.05 6.84
C ARG A 280 -11.63 8.86 5.56
N ILE A 281 -10.43 9.36 5.28
CA ILE A 281 -10.14 10.09 4.03
C ILE A 281 -10.35 9.20 2.82
N LEU A 282 -9.86 7.95 2.85
CA LEU A 282 -10.07 7.00 1.76
C LEU A 282 -11.56 6.73 1.52
N ALA A 283 -12.33 6.51 2.59
CA ALA A 283 -13.77 6.31 2.47
C ALA A 283 -14.49 7.54 1.90
N ASP A 284 -14.14 8.75 2.37
CA ASP A 284 -14.69 10.02 1.91
C ASP A 284 -14.43 10.25 0.41
N GLU A 285 -13.17 10.08 -0.03
CA GLU A 285 -12.79 10.23 -1.44
C GLU A 285 -13.43 9.17 -2.35
N LEU A 286 -13.74 7.98 -1.81
CA LEU A 286 -14.48 6.94 -2.52
C LEU A 286 -16.01 7.09 -2.43
N GLY A 287 -16.52 8.12 -1.75
CA GLY A 287 -17.94 8.35 -1.53
C GLY A 287 -18.61 7.23 -0.72
N ARG A 288 -17.87 6.60 0.20
CA ARG A 288 -18.32 5.49 1.04
C ARG A 288 -18.54 5.96 2.48
N ASN A 289 -19.53 5.36 3.14
CA ASN A 289 -19.70 5.55 4.57
C ASN A 289 -18.58 4.82 5.31
N PHE A 290 -17.93 5.51 6.25
CA PHE A 290 -16.98 4.91 7.17
C PHE A 290 -17.68 4.60 8.50
N SER A 291 -17.58 3.35 8.94
CA SER A 291 -17.98 2.94 10.29
C SER A 291 -16.70 2.62 11.06
N GLU A 292 -16.47 3.32 12.16
CA GLU A 292 -15.34 3.01 13.04
C GLU A 292 -15.49 1.59 13.59
N PRO A 293 -14.51 0.70 13.34
CA PRO A 293 -14.44 -0.55 14.08
C PRO A 293 -14.01 -0.28 15.52
N THR A 294 -14.33 -1.21 16.41
CA THR A 294 -13.74 -1.17 17.76
C THR A 294 -12.25 -1.46 17.62
N LEU A 295 -11.40 -0.54 18.09
CA LEU A 295 -9.96 -0.79 18.15
C LEU A 295 -9.69 -1.99 19.05
N PRO A 296 -8.74 -2.87 18.69
CA PRO A 296 -8.31 -3.93 19.59
C PRO A 296 -7.77 -3.33 20.90
N PRO A 297 -7.86 -4.06 22.02
CA PRO A 297 -7.17 -3.65 23.24
C PRO A 297 -5.69 -3.39 22.94
N GLN A 298 -5.14 -2.30 23.46
CA GLN A 298 -3.73 -1.95 23.23
C GLN A 298 -2.76 -3.07 23.61
N THR A 299 -3.11 -3.88 24.62
CA THR A 299 -2.31 -5.02 25.09
C THR A 299 -2.28 -6.21 24.12
N SER A 300 -3.15 -6.25 23.11
CA SER A 300 -3.16 -7.29 22.07
C SER A 300 -2.48 -6.83 20.78
N VAL A 301 -1.86 -5.66 20.76
CA VAL A 301 -1.08 -5.14 19.62
C VAL A 301 0.41 -5.34 19.93
N ASP A 302 1.19 -5.63 18.90
CA ASP A 302 2.64 -5.81 19.04
C ASP A 302 3.28 -4.57 19.72
N PRO A 303 4.13 -4.75 20.76
CA PRO A 303 4.75 -3.65 21.46
C PRO A 303 5.61 -2.72 20.60
N GLU A 304 6.18 -3.19 19.48
CA GLU A 304 6.92 -2.37 18.52
C GLU A 304 5.99 -1.44 17.74
N ILE A 305 4.84 -1.97 17.29
CA ILE A 305 3.77 -1.17 16.69
C ILE A 305 3.30 -0.12 17.70
N TRP A 306 3.09 -0.53 18.96
CA TRP A 306 2.76 0.39 20.04
C TRP A 306 3.84 1.46 20.27
N GLY A 307 5.12 1.08 20.27
CA GLY A 307 6.24 2.01 20.45
C GLY A 307 6.30 3.09 19.36
N LYS A 308 6.05 2.71 18.10
CA LYS A 308 6.05 3.66 16.95
C LYS A 308 4.84 4.59 16.98
N VAL A 309 3.69 4.04 17.34
CA VAL A 309 2.44 4.77 17.58
C VAL A 309 2.58 5.82 18.70
N ASN A 310 3.26 5.47 19.80
CA ASN A 310 3.37 6.32 20.99
C ASN A 310 4.61 7.22 21.02
N ALA A 311 5.59 7.04 20.12
CA ALA A 311 6.82 7.84 20.09
C ALA A 311 6.57 9.33 19.79
N PHE A 312 5.37 9.69 19.32
CA PHE A 312 4.87 11.06 19.43
C PHE A 312 4.40 11.32 20.85
N GLU A 313 5.33 11.36 21.81
CA GLU A 313 5.02 11.74 23.17
C GLU A 313 4.27 13.08 23.14
N SER A 314 3.00 13.02 23.56
CA SER A 314 2.17 14.17 23.89
C SER A 314 3.05 15.23 24.53
N PRO A 315 3.06 16.48 24.02
CA PRO A 315 3.92 17.52 24.58
C PRO A 315 3.71 17.54 26.07
N THR A 316 4.81 17.34 26.83
CA THR A 316 4.82 17.47 28.29
C THR A 316 3.98 18.70 28.61
N PRO A 317 2.90 18.61 29.41
CA PRO A 317 1.97 19.71 29.59
C PRO A 317 2.77 20.95 29.94
N SER A 318 2.78 21.91 29.01
CA SER A 318 3.49 23.17 29.19
C SER A 318 2.98 23.77 30.51
N PRO A 319 3.87 24.18 31.42
CA PRO A 319 3.45 24.67 32.73
C PRO A 319 2.36 25.73 32.54
N SER A 320 1.20 25.47 33.14
CA SER A 320 0.00 26.30 33.03
C SER A 320 0.40 27.78 33.08
N PRO A 321 0.04 28.61 32.08
CA PRO A 321 0.35 30.02 32.14
C PRO A 321 -0.25 30.60 33.43
N SER A 322 0.60 31.23 34.23
CA SER A 322 0.20 31.97 35.42
C SER A 322 -0.90 32.98 35.02
N PRO A 323 -1.97 33.14 35.82
CA PRO A 323 -3.14 33.93 35.43
C PRO A 323 -2.72 35.34 35.04
N THR A 324 -2.86 35.65 33.76
CA THR A 324 -2.64 36.99 33.22
C THR A 324 -3.83 37.86 33.59
N ALA A 325 -3.55 39.02 34.18
CA ALA A 325 -4.57 39.97 34.61
C ALA A 325 -5.51 40.33 33.45
N THR A 326 -6.80 40.16 33.68
CA THR A 326 -7.89 40.46 32.76
C THR A 326 -7.93 41.96 32.44
N PRO A 327 -7.73 42.40 31.18
CA PRO A 327 -8.05 43.78 30.81
C PRO A 327 -9.57 43.98 30.75
N THR A 328 -10.01 45.06 31.38
CA THR A 328 -11.41 45.53 31.43
C THR A 328 -11.95 45.82 30.03
N SER A 329 -13.12 45.25 29.72
CA SER A 329 -13.81 45.41 28.43
C SER A 329 -14.31 46.84 28.18
N THR A 330 -13.91 47.44 27.07
CA THR A 330 -14.52 48.65 26.50
C THR A 330 -15.69 48.25 25.60
N ALA A 331 -16.85 48.88 25.78
CA ALA A 331 -18.07 48.59 25.03
C ALA A 331 -17.91 48.90 23.52
N THR A 332 -18.17 47.90 22.67
CA THR A 332 -18.26 48.03 21.21
C THR A 332 -19.74 48.14 20.79
N PRO A 333 -20.12 49.05 19.89
CA PRO A 333 -21.51 49.17 19.43
C PRO A 333 -21.94 47.98 18.57
N THR A 334 -23.13 47.48 18.85
CA THR A 334 -23.79 46.37 18.15
C THR A 334 -24.42 46.87 16.85
N PHE A 335 -24.00 46.33 15.71
CA PHE A 335 -24.77 46.40 14.47
C PHE A 335 -25.63 45.14 14.35
N THR A 336 -26.94 45.33 14.19
CA THR A 336 -27.93 44.26 13.97
C THR A 336 -27.97 43.91 12.47
N PRO A 337 -27.57 42.71 12.03
CA PRO A 337 -27.86 42.27 10.68
C PRO A 337 -29.32 41.77 10.58
N THR A 338 -29.99 42.21 9.52
CA THR A 338 -31.31 41.71 9.11
C THR A 338 -31.16 40.31 8.53
N VAL A 339 -31.89 39.34 9.08
CA VAL A 339 -31.95 37.96 8.59
C VAL A 339 -32.79 37.91 7.31
N THR A 340 -32.25 37.30 6.25
CA THR A 340 -32.98 36.95 5.04
C THR A 340 -33.28 35.45 5.09
N ASP A 341 -34.56 35.08 5.00
CA ASP A 341 -35.01 33.69 5.02
C ASP A 341 -34.53 32.93 3.77
N THR A 342 -33.65 31.95 3.99
CA THR A 342 -33.23 30.99 2.96
C THR A 342 -34.10 29.74 3.07
N GLN A 343 -34.78 29.35 1.98
CA GLN A 343 -35.65 28.17 1.96
C GLN A 343 -34.86 26.88 2.17
N THR A 344 -35.30 26.08 3.14
CA THR A 344 -34.77 24.75 3.45
C THR A 344 -35.18 23.75 2.35
N PRO A 345 -34.24 23.00 1.74
CA PRO A 345 -34.58 21.95 0.81
C PRO A 345 -35.18 20.75 1.55
N THR A 346 -36.29 20.22 1.03
CA THR A 346 -36.99 19.06 1.57
C THR A 346 -36.19 17.78 1.30
N HIS A 347 -35.84 17.04 2.35
CA HIS A 347 -35.16 15.75 2.25
C HIS A 347 -36.08 14.66 1.67
N THR A 348 -35.61 13.98 0.64
CA THR A 348 -36.21 12.74 0.11
C THR A 348 -35.76 11.55 0.98
N PRO A 349 -36.66 10.67 1.44
CA PRO A 349 -36.28 9.52 2.26
C PRO A 349 -35.42 8.52 1.47
N SER A 350 -34.34 8.05 2.09
CA SER A 350 -33.43 7.05 1.54
C SER A 350 -34.07 5.65 1.58
N PRO A 351 -33.87 4.79 0.56
CA PRO A 351 -34.44 3.44 0.53
C PRO A 351 -33.90 2.56 1.65
N THR A 352 -34.79 1.81 2.29
CA THR A 352 -34.46 0.87 3.36
C THR A 352 -34.05 -0.47 2.74
N TYR A 353 -32.80 -0.89 2.94
CA TYR A 353 -32.34 -2.22 2.55
C TYR A 353 -32.87 -3.26 3.56
N THR A 354 -33.42 -4.35 3.03
CA THR A 354 -33.84 -5.51 3.83
C THR A 354 -32.64 -6.44 3.97
N ALA A 355 -32.26 -6.78 5.21
CA ALA A 355 -31.15 -7.70 5.46
C ALA A 355 -31.44 -9.09 4.89
N THR A 356 -30.53 -9.61 4.08
CA THR A 356 -30.54 -11.00 3.61
C THR A 356 -30.01 -11.89 4.75
N PRO A 357 -30.69 -12.99 5.12
CA PRO A 357 -30.22 -13.87 6.18
C PRO A 357 -28.89 -14.54 5.78
N THR A 358 -27.89 -14.44 6.66
CA THR A 358 -26.61 -15.14 6.54
C THR A 358 -26.84 -16.65 6.70
N PRO A 359 -26.33 -17.50 5.80
CA PRO A 359 -26.40 -18.95 5.96
C PRO A 359 -25.62 -19.39 7.23
N PRO A 360 -26.02 -20.49 7.89
CA PRO A 360 -25.31 -21.01 9.05
C PRO A 360 -23.91 -21.46 8.63
N PHE A 361 -22.89 -20.77 9.14
CA PHE A 361 -21.47 -21.08 8.94
C PHE A 361 -21.06 -22.16 9.94
N ASN A 362 -20.52 -23.27 9.47
CA ASN A 362 -20.11 -24.42 10.28
C ASN A 362 -18.69 -24.85 9.90
N ASN A 363 -17.69 -24.09 10.34
CA ASN A 363 -16.28 -24.46 10.21
C ASN A 363 -15.59 -24.27 11.56
N GLU A 364 -15.53 -25.35 12.35
CA GLU A 364 -14.91 -25.38 13.69
C GLU A 364 -13.41 -25.00 13.69
N GLY A 365 -12.78 -24.84 12.52
CA GLY A 365 -11.37 -24.46 12.39
C GLY A 365 -11.08 -22.97 12.27
N SER A 366 -12.09 -22.12 12.01
CA SER A 366 -11.90 -20.68 11.77
C SER A 366 -12.22 -19.82 13.01
N ASP A 367 -12.96 -20.39 13.97
CA ASP A 367 -13.21 -19.82 15.30
C ASP A 367 -12.08 -20.28 16.24
N ILE A 368 -10.98 -19.53 16.23
CA ILE A 368 -9.74 -19.91 16.91
C ILE A 368 -9.92 -19.80 18.43
N ASN A 369 -10.79 -18.90 18.89
CA ASN A 369 -11.06 -18.68 20.31
C ASN A 369 -12.20 -19.55 20.88
N LEU A 370 -12.94 -20.25 20.00
CA LEU A 370 -14.08 -21.13 20.29
C LEU A 370 -15.26 -20.43 20.97
N ASP A 371 -15.52 -19.16 20.65
CA ASP A 371 -16.64 -18.38 21.19
C ASP A 371 -17.94 -18.49 20.39
N GLY A 372 -17.90 -19.17 19.25
CA GLY A 372 -19.02 -19.40 18.34
C GLY A 372 -19.21 -18.30 17.29
N ALA A 373 -18.34 -17.29 17.24
CA ALA A 373 -18.22 -16.33 16.16
C ALA A 373 -16.90 -16.51 15.41
N VAL A 374 -16.84 -16.05 14.15
CA VAL A 374 -15.58 -15.86 13.42
C VAL A 374 -15.48 -14.36 13.19
N ASP A 375 -14.64 -13.67 13.95
CA ASP A 375 -14.54 -12.22 13.91
C ASP A 375 -13.08 -11.71 13.99
N ALA A 376 -12.91 -10.40 14.19
CA ALA A 376 -11.60 -9.77 14.23
C ALA A 376 -10.71 -10.33 15.36
N LEU A 377 -11.30 -10.89 16.42
CA LEU A 377 -10.57 -11.49 17.52
C LEU A 377 -9.88 -12.79 17.09
N ASP A 378 -10.51 -13.60 16.23
CA ASP A 378 -9.89 -14.82 15.67
C ASP A 378 -8.69 -14.48 14.79
N LEU A 379 -8.84 -13.46 13.92
CA LEU A 379 -7.73 -12.94 13.13
C LEU A 379 -6.60 -12.45 14.03
N LEU A 380 -6.91 -11.76 15.12
CA LEU A 380 -5.89 -11.27 16.05
C LEU A 380 -5.15 -12.40 16.77
N ILE A 381 -5.85 -13.46 17.19
CA ILE A 381 -5.20 -14.62 17.83
C ILE A 381 -4.29 -15.34 16.82
N LEU A 382 -4.75 -15.47 15.58
CA LEU A 382 -3.90 -15.97 14.50
C LEU A 382 -2.62 -15.14 14.34
N LEU A 383 -2.76 -13.80 14.33
CA LEU A 383 -1.63 -12.87 14.21
C LEU A 383 -0.73 -12.89 15.45
N GLU A 384 -1.28 -13.13 16.64
CA GLU A 384 -0.51 -13.24 17.88
C GLU A 384 0.32 -14.54 17.95
N ASP A 385 -0.24 -15.65 17.48
CA ASP A 385 0.46 -16.94 17.39
C ASP A 385 1.37 -17.03 16.16
N TRP A 386 1.24 -16.05 15.25
CA TRP A 386 2.12 -15.85 14.11
C TRP A 386 3.57 -15.67 14.57
N GLY A 387 4.44 -16.61 14.20
CA GLY A 387 5.87 -16.59 14.55
C GLY A 387 6.25 -17.25 15.88
N LYS A 388 5.30 -17.49 16.81
CA LYS A 388 5.58 -18.16 18.10
C LYS A 388 5.79 -19.67 17.98
N VAL A 389 5.43 -20.30 16.86
CA VAL A 389 5.58 -21.75 16.63
C VAL A 389 7.05 -22.18 16.34
N THR A 390 8.02 -21.27 16.33
CA THR A 390 9.45 -21.61 16.13
C THR A 390 10.17 -22.05 17.42
N GLY A 391 9.49 -22.84 18.26
CA GLY A 391 10.09 -23.55 19.41
C GLY A 391 10.91 -24.78 19.00
N GLY A 392 11.77 -24.64 17.99
CA GLY A 392 12.52 -25.72 17.35
C GLY A 392 14.02 -25.71 17.61
N GLY A 393 14.50 -25.25 18.77
CA GLY A 393 15.89 -25.36 19.21
C GLY A 393 16.93 -24.57 18.38
N PRO A 394 18.11 -24.25 18.97
CA PRO A 394 19.07 -23.30 18.41
C PRO A 394 19.82 -23.73 17.13
N ASN A 395 19.34 -24.74 16.40
CA ASN A 395 20.00 -25.25 15.18
C ASN A 395 19.05 -25.51 13.98
N SER A 396 17.77 -25.19 14.06
CA SER A 396 16.90 -25.26 12.86
C SER A 396 16.80 -23.89 12.20
N LYS A 397 17.80 -23.57 11.36
CA LYS A 397 17.58 -22.57 10.31
C LYS A 397 16.76 -23.24 9.22
N VAL A 398 15.46 -22.97 9.21
CA VAL A 398 14.63 -23.16 8.04
C VAL A 398 14.14 -21.77 7.67
N HIS A 399 14.66 -21.29 6.54
CA HIS A 399 14.34 -20.01 5.92
C HIS A 399 12.99 -20.06 5.23
#